data_AF-A0A0A9GP52-F1
#
_entry.id   AF-A0A0A9GP52-F1
#
_cell.length_a   1.000
_cell.length_b   1.000
_cell.length_c   1.000
_cell.angle_alpha   90.00
_cell.angle_beta   90.00
_cell.angle_gamma   90.00
#
_symmetry.space_group_name_H-M   'P 1'
#
loop_
_entity.id
_entity.type
_entity.pdbx_description
1 polymer ?
#
loop_
_entity_poly.entity_id
_entity_poly.type
_entity_poly.pdbx_seq_one_letter_code
_entity_poly.pdbx_strand_id
1 'polypeptide(L)'
;MDPKVAVALTLSLVGGLSTSLGALLAIINRAPSNKTLGILQGFATGLMLSMSFFDLAYDAVNAIGFLKGNLWFFAGALLFSTIADVFPEPDCSLEDENDKQTGNTIAGKDLMMRHRRRVIFSVVVTAIVAGVSLQNFPVGTAAFLGTTKGFRVGLNLALAIALHYIPEGISIALPAYFATCSKWQAFKLATLSGFAEPLGVIIVAYVFPSNLNPEILEGLLGLVGGVMAFLTLYEMLPLAFEYAGRKDAVKAVFVGMAFMSLSLYFLDISLPKEMSA
;
A
#
# COMPACT_ATOMS: atom_id res chain seq x y z
N MET A 1 19.79 15.90 11.81
CA MET A 1 19.31 14.82 10.90
C MET A 1 20.06 14.94 9.60
N ASP A 2 20.50 13.82 9.04
CA ASP A 2 21.07 13.77 7.70
C ASP A 2 20.09 14.39 6.69
N PRO A 3 20.53 15.29 5.78
CA PRO A 3 19.65 15.89 4.77
C PRO A 3 18.87 14.84 3.95
N LYS A 4 19.46 13.66 3.70
CA LYS A 4 18.78 12.57 2.98
C LYS A 4 17.59 12.02 3.77
N VAL A 5 17.77 11.82 5.08
CA VAL A 5 16.69 11.37 6.00
C VAL A 5 15.58 12.42 6.08
N ALA A 6 15.94 13.70 6.12
CA ALA A 6 14.95 14.78 6.17
C ALA A 6 14.10 14.86 4.89
N VAL A 7 14.71 14.67 3.72
CA VAL A 7 13.99 14.61 2.44
C VAL A 7 13.08 13.38 2.39
N ALA A 8 13.60 12.20 2.73
CA ALA A 8 12.82 10.96 2.77
C ALA A 8 11.58 11.09 3.66
N LEU A 9 11.75 11.65 4.88
CA LEU A 9 10.64 11.87 5.81
C LEU A 9 9.63 12.88 5.28
N THR A 10 10.09 13.95 4.63
CA THR A 10 9.19 14.95 4.04
C THR A 10 8.35 14.32 2.93
N LEU A 11 8.99 13.57 2.03
CA LEU A 11 8.30 12.88 0.94
C LEU A 11 7.32 11.84 1.48
N SER A 12 7.72 11.07 2.50
CA SER A 12 6.87 10.06 3.11
C SER A 12 5.72 10.64 3.94
N LEU A 13 5.92 11.80 4.57
CA LEU A 13 4.84 12.55 5.19
C LEU A 13 3.84 13.06 4.15
N VAL A 14 4.31 13.54 3.00
CA VAL A 14 3.42 13.93 1.88
C VAL A 14 2.63 12.72 1.36
N GLY A 15 3.27 11.55 1.27
CA GLY A 15 2.63 10.26 1.02
C GLY A 15 1.51 9.99 2.02
N GLY A 16 1.84 9.76 3.29
CA GLY A 16 0.85 9.47 4.34
C GLY A 16 -0.26 10.52 4.51
N LEU A 17 0.03 11.81 4.27
CA LEU A 17 -0.98 12.86 4.23
C LEU A 17 -1.93 12.74 3.04
N SER A 18 -1.48 12.19 1.91
CA SER A 18 -2.34 11.90 0.75
C SER A 18 -3.36 10.79 1.06
N THR A 19 -3.00 9.77 1.87
CA THR A 19 -3.97 8.78 2.40
C THR A 19 -5.00 9.46 3.29
N SER A 20 -4.55 10.37 4.13
CA SER A 20 -5.44 11.17 4.99
C SER A 20 -6.38 12.04 4.17
N LEU A 21 -5.89 12.65 3.08
CA LEU A 21 -6.69 13.44 2.15
C LEU A 21 -7.73 12.59 1.43
N GLY A 22 -7.36 11.41 0.93
CA GLY A 22 -8.29 10.44 0.33
C GLY A 22 -9.41 10.05 1.30
N ALA A 23 -9.06 9.74 2.54
CA ALA A 23 -10.02 9.44 3.59
C ALA A 23 -10.97 10.62 3.86
N LEU A 24 -10.43 11.84 3.95
CA LEU A 24 -11.23 13.05 4.15
C LEU A 24 -12.22 13.27 3.00
N LEU A 25 -11.78 13.09 1.75
CA LEU A 25 -12.64 13.19 0.57
C LEU A 25 -13.77 12.16 0.60
N ALA A 26 -13.49 10.92 1.00
CA ALA A 26 -14.50 9.86 1.11
C ALA A 26 -15.59 10.17 2.16
N ILE A 27 -15.22 10.90 3.21
CA ILE A 27 -16.08 11.18 4.37
C ILE A 27 -16.92 12.46 4.18
N ILE A 28 -16.37 13.45 3.48
CA ILE A 28 -17.04 14.71 3.14
C ILE A 28 -17.98 14.52 1.96
N ASN A 29 -17.51 13.87 0.90
CA ASN A 29 -18.30 13.66 -0.31
C ASN A 29 -19.17 12.40 -0.22
N ARG A 30 -20.01 12.21 -1.23
CA ARG A 30 -20.78 10.97 -1.37
C ARG A 30 -19.80 9.81 -1.59
N ALA A 31 -19.97 8.74 -0.82
CA ALA A 31 -19.16 7.54 -0.95
C ALA A 31 -19.15 7.07 -2.43
N PRO A 32 -17.98 6.88 -3.06
CA PRO A 32 -17.90 6.32 -4.40
C PRO A 32 -18.53 4.92 -4.43
N SER A 33 -19.03 4.54 -5.61
CA SER A 33 -19.59 3.21 -5.81
C SER A 33 -18.50 2.14 -5.66
N ASN A 34 -18.88 0.91 -5.24
CA ASN A 34 -17.94 -0.22 -5.18
C ASN A 34 -17.20 -0.41 -6.52
N LYS A 35 -17.90 -0.25 -7.64
CA LYS A 35 -17.29 -0.32 -8.97
C LYS A 35 -16.19 0.73 -9.16
N THR A 36 -16.44 1.98 -8.76
CA THR A 36 -15.44 3.06 -8.82
C THR A 36 -14.25 2.75 -7.92
N LEU A 37 -14.51 2.19 -6.72
CA LEU A 37 -13.46 1.80 -5.79
C LEU A 37 -12.56 0.71 -6.37
N GLY A 38 -13.14 -0.32 -6.98
CA GLY A 38 -12.37 -1.39 -7.63
C GLY A 38 -11.58 -0.91 -8.85
N ILE A 39 -12.08 0.07 -9.60
CA ILE A 39 -11.35 0.69 -10.71
C ILE A 39 -10.16 1.50 -10.18
N LEU A 40 -10.38 2.30 -9.12
CA LEU A 40 -9.31 3.06 -8.46
C LEU A 40 -8.25 2.12 -7.87
N GLN A 41 -8.66 1.02 -7.24
CA GLN A 41 -7.77 -0.01 -6.70
C GLN A 41 -7.00 -0.74 -7.82
N GLY A 42 -7.64 -1.05 -8.94
CA GLY A 42 -6.97 -1.63 -10.09
C GLY A 42 -5.92 -0.69 -10.69
N PHE A 43 -6.25 0.60 -10.82
CA PHE A 43 -5.29 1.61 -11.25
C PHE A 43 -4.08 1.69 -10.29
N ALA A 44 -4.35 1.76 -8.99
CA ALA A 44 -3.36 1.78 -7.92
C ALA A 44 -2.44 0.53 -7.94
N THR A 45 -3.02 -0.66 -8.16
CA THR A 45 -2.31 -1.94 -8.38
C THR A 45 -1.34 -1.84 -9.56
N GLY A 46 -1.79 -1.25 -10.69
CA GLY A 46 -0.95 -1.05 -11.88
C GLY A 46 0.24 -0.13 -11.64
N LEU A 47 0.06 0.95 -10.87
CA LEU A 47 1.15 1.85 -10.46
C LEU A 47 2.20 1.09 -9.64
N MET A 48 1.78 0.35 -8.62
CA MET A 48 2.69 -0.39 -7.72
C MET A 48 3.43 -1.53 -8.41
N LEU A 49 2.77 -2.30 -9.28
CA LEU A 49 3.45 -3.32 -10.08
C LEU A 49 4.52 -2.70 -10.98
N SER A 50 4.22 -1.55 -11.59
CA SER A 50 5.18 -0.86 -12.46
C SER A 50 6.37 -0.33 -11.68
N MET A 51 6.17 0.26 -10.50
CA MET A 51 7.28 0.63 -9.61
C MET A 51 8.14 -0.58 -9.24
N SER A 52 7.49 -1.69 -8.88
CA SER A 52 8.19 -2.88 -8.40
C SER A 52 9.06 -3.49 -9.50
N PHE A 53 8.54 -3.63 -10.72
CA PHE A 53 9.25 -4.28 -11.83
C PHE A 53 10.13 -3.34 -12.66
N PHE A 54 9.67 -2.14 -12.98
CA PHE A 54 10.36 -1.24 -13.91
C PHE A 54 11.28 -0.23 -13.22
N ASP A 55 11.11 -0.01 -11.92
CA ASP A 55 11.96 0.89 -11.14
C ASP A 55 12.86 0.04 -10.22
N LEU A 56 12.32 -0.52 -9.13
CA LEU A 56 13.10 -1.19 -8.08
C LEU A 56 13.84 -2.44 -8.56
N ALA A 57 13.13 -3.38 -9.18
CA ALA A 57 13.75 -4.63 -9.65
C ALA A 57 14.70 -4.38 -10.83
N TYR A 58 14.33 -3.48 -11.74
CA TYR A 58 15.17 -3.09 -12.88
C TYR A 58 16.48 -2.46 -12.42
N ASP A 59 16.41 -1.52 -11.49
CA ASP A 59 17.57 -0.86 -10.90
C ASP A 59 18.49 -1.85 -10.20
N ALA A 60 17.93 -2.75 -9.38
CA ALA A 60 18.71 -3.78 -8.70
C ALA A 60 19.42 -4.70 -9.71
N VAL A 61 18.72 -5.16 -10.75
CA VAL A 61 19.30 -6.02 -11.80
C VAL A 61 20.43 -5.30 -12.54
N ASN A 62 20.29 -4.01 -12.85
CA ASN A 62 21.32 -3.25 -13.55
C ASN A 62 22.53 -2.94 -12.68
N ALA A 63 22.34 -2.72 -11.38
CA ALA A 63 23.42 -2.33 -10.49
C ALA A 63 24.24 -3.52 -9.97
N ILE A 64 23.59 -4.62 -9.57
CA ILE A 64 24.25 -5.79 -8.95
C ILE A 64 24.25 -7.04 -9.84
N GLY A 65 23.67 -6.95 -11.04
CA GLY A 65 23.63 -8.01 -12.05
C GLY A 65 22.39 -8.90 -11.95
N PHE A 66 22.05 -9.54 -13.08
CA PHE A 66 20.82 -10.31 -13.26
C PHE A 66 20.57 -11.37 -12.18
N LEU A 67 21.58 -12.16 -11.82
CA LEU A 67 21.40 -13.22 -10.83
C LEU A 67 21.17 -12.64 -9.42
N LYS A 68 22.05 -11.74 -8.96
CA LYS A 68 21.96 -11.18 -7.60
C LYS A 68 20.68 -10.35 -7.44
N GLY A 69 20.34 -9.49 -8.41
CA GLY A 69 19.15 -8.65 -8.38
C GLY A 69 17.86 -9.48 -8.26
N ASN A 70 17.73 -10.53 -9.08
CA ASN A 70 16.58 -11.43 -8.98
C ASN A 70 16.55 -12.22 -7.67
N LEU A 71 17.70 -12.66 -7.14
CA LEU A 71 17.74 -13.33 -5.83
C LEU A 71 17.20 -12.43 -4.71
N TRP A 72 17.60 -11.16 -4.68
CA TRP A 72 17.07 -10.19 -3.72
C TRP A 72 15.56 -9.95 -3.90
N PHE A 73 15.10 -9.80 -5.14
CA PHE A 73 13.69 -9.63 -5.45
C PHE A 73 12.85 -10.82 -4.97
N PHE A 74 13.20 -12.04 -5.37
CA PHE A 74 12.45 -13.23 -4.95
C PHE A 74 12.62 -13.54 -3.46
N ALA A 75 13.75 -13.19 -2.84
CA ALA A 75 13.89 -13.26 -1.39
C ALA A 75 12.91 -12.32 -0.68
N GLY A 76 12.68 -11.12 -1.21
CA GLY A 76 11.66 -10.20 -0.70
C GLY A 76 10.24 -10.75 -0.83
N ALA A 77 9.90 -11.28 -2.00
CA ALA A 77 8.59 -11.90 -2.22
C ALA A 77 8.36 -13.09 -1.27
N LEU A 78 9.37 -13.95 -1.08
CA LEU A 78 9.30 -15.08 -0.14
C LEU A 78 9.18 -14.61 1.31
N LEU A 79 9.95 -13.59 1.70
CA LEU A 79 9.89 -13.01 3.04
C LEU A 79 8.47 -12.56 3.36
N PHE A 80 7.81 -11.83 2.45
CA PHE A 80 6.44 -11.40 2.70
C PHE A 80 5.45 -12.57 2.65
N SER A 81 5.63 -13.55 1.76
CA SER A 81 4.81 -14.77 1.77
C SER A 81 4.85 -15.46 3.14
N THR A 82 6.03 -15.60 3.75
CA THR A 82 6.13 -16.22 5.09
C THR A 82 5.50 -15.37 6.19
N ILE A 83 5.55 -14.03 6.06
CA ILE A 83 4.88 -13.12 7.00
C ILE A 83 3.36 -13.25 6.86
N ALA A 84 2.85 -13.31 5.63
CA ALA A 84 1.43 -13.49 5.33
C ALA A 84 0.90 -14.84 5.86
N ASP A 85 1.70 -15.91 5.78
CA ASP A 85 1.34 -17.21 6.36
C ASP A 85 1.32 -17.20 7.90
N VAL A 86 2.17 -16.38 8.54
CA VAL A 86 2.25 -16.22 10.00
C VAL A 86 1.14 -15.31 10.54
N PHE A 87 0.71 -14.33 9.74
CA PHE A 87 -0.41 -13.44 10.04
C PHE A 87 -1.52 -13.63 8.99
N PRO A 88 -2.17 -14.81 8.96
CA PRO A 88 -3.24 -15.05 8.00
C PRO A 88 -4.33 -14.01 8.22
N GLU A 89 -4.66 -13.30 7.15
CA GLU A 89 -5.83 -12.43 7.15
C GLU A 89 -7.05 -13.28 7.54
N PRO A 90 -7.89 -12.82 8.47
CA PRO A 90 -9.08 -13.57 8.83
C PRO A 90 -9.97 -13.71 7.59
N ASP A 91 -10.08 -14.94 7.07
CA ASP A 91 -10.98 -15.28 5.97
C ASP A 91 -12.39 -14.80 6.30
N CYS A 92 -12.79 -13.71 5.65
CA CYS A 92 -14.14 -13.16 5.76
C CYS A 92 -15.04 -13.80 4.71
N SER A 93 -15.02 -15.12 4.59
CA SER A 93 -16.16 -15.82 4.02
C SER A 93 -17.30 -15.68 5.02
N LEU A 94 -18.25 -14.79 4.70
CA LEU A 94 -19.59 -14.83 5.26
C LEU A 94 -20.23 -16.15 4.79
N GLU A 95 -19.80 -17.28 5.38
CA GLU A 95 -20.61 -18.47 5.35
C GLU A 95 -21.85 -18.14 6.17
N ASP A 96 -22.96 -17.92 5.45
CA ASP A 96 -24.30 -17.94 5.99
C ASP A 96 -24.51 -19.31 6.66
N GLU A 97 -24.10 -19.43 7.92
CA GLU A 97 -24.54 -20.51 8.78
C GLU A 97 -26.04 -20.32 9.03
N ASN A 98 -26.82 -20.88 8.10
CA ASN A 98 -28.08 -21.51 8.41
C ASN A 98 -27.85 -22.50 9.56
N ASP A 99 -28.13 -22.13 10.82
CA ASP A 99 -28.88 -23.06 11.66
C ASP A 99 -29.59 -22.50 12.92
N LYS A 100 -30.84 -22.93 13.00
CA LYS A 100 -31.67 -23.36 14.13
C LYS A 100 -31.77 -22.54 15.43
N GLN A 101 -33.02 -22.08 15.61
CA GLN A 101 -33.85 -22.23 16.82
C GLN A 101 -33.15 -22.70 18.11
N THR A 102 -32.94 -21.75 19.03
CA THR A 102 -33.34 -21.94 20.44
C THR A 102 -33.78 -20.58 21.01
N GLY A 103 -34.82 -20.61 21.84
CA GLY A 103 -35.51 -19.45 22.37
C GLY A 103 -34.66 -18.61 23.32
N ASN A 104 -34.73 -17.29 23.17
CA ASN A 104 -34.71 -16.30 24.25
C ASN A 104 -34.93 -14.90 23.65
N THR A 105 -35.68 -14.09 24.40
CA THR A 105 -36.28 -12.77 24.14
C THR A 105 -35.76 -11.98 22.91
N ILE A 106 -36.69 -11.52 22.06
CA ILE A 106 -36.44 -10.78 20.79
C ILE A 106 -35.44 -9.62 20.98
N ALA A 107 -35.52 -8.91 22.12
CA ALA A 107 -34.62 -7.79 22.44
C ALA A 107 -33.16 -8.22 22.74
N GLY A 108 -32.94 -9.39 23.32
CA GLY A 108 -31.61 -9.92 23.67
C GLY A 108 -30.86 -10.47 22.46
N LYS A 109 -31.57 -11.15 21.55
CA LYS A 109 -31.00 -11.61 20.26
C LYS A 109 -30.56 -10.44 19.39
N ASP A 110 -31.34 -9.36 19.32
CA ASP A 110 -31.00 -8.20 18.49
C ASP A 110 -29.76 -7.45 19.02
N LEU A 111 -29.63 -7.33 20.35
CA LEU A 111 -28.44 -6.78 21.01
C LEU A 111 -27.18 -7.63 20.76
N MET A 112 -27.29 -8.96 20.86
CA MET A 112 -26.17 -9.88 20.65
C MET A 112 -25.73 -9.92 19.18
N MET A 113 -26.68 -9.85 18.23
CA MET A 113 -26.41 -9.76 16.79
C MET A 113 -25.75 -8.43 16.41
N ARG A 114 -26.18 -7.30 17.01
CA ARG A 114 -25.54 -5.99 16.83
C ARG A 114 -24.12 -5.98 17.40
N HIS A 115 -23.90 -6.61 18.55
CA HIS A 115 -22.57 -6.72 19.15
C HIS A 115 -21.64 -7.59 18.30
N ARG A 116 -22.10 -8.77 17.87
CA ARG A 116 -21.36 -9.67 16.97
C ARG A 116 -21.01 -8.99 15.64
N ARG A 117 -21.96 -8.28 15.03
CA ARG A 117 -21.73 -7.52 13.79
C ARG A 117 -20.70 -6.40 14.01
N ARG A 118 -20.73 -5.71 15.15
CA ARG A 118 -19.76 -4.66 15.50
C ARG A 118 -18.36 -5.22 15.76
N VAL A 119 -18.25 -6.40 16.38
CA VAL A 119 -16.97 -7.10 16.59
C VAL A 119 -16.38 -7.58 15.26
N ILE A 120 -17.18 -8.24 14.40
CA ILE A 120 -16.74 -8.68 13.08
C ILE A 120 -16.27 -7.48 12.24
N PHE A 121 -17.04 -6.38 12.24
CA PHE A 121 -16.64 -5.19 11.50
C PHE A 121 -15.37 -4.53 12.09
N SER A 122 -15.20 -4.56 13.41
CA SER A 122 -13.96 -4.08 14.06
C SER A 122 -12.75 -4.94 13.72
N VAL A 123 -12.93 -6.25 13.56
CA VAL A 123 -11.87 -7.19 13.14
C VAL A 123 -11.51 -6.96 11.67
N VAL A 124 -12.50 -6.82 10.79
CA VAL A 124 -12.31 -6.51 9.35
C VAL A 124 -11.59 -5.18 9.17
N VAL A 125 -11.98 -4.14 9.91
CA VAL A 125 -11.32 -2.83 9.83
C VAL A 125 -9.90 -2.89 10.36
N THR A 126 -9.66 -3.63 11.45
CA THR A 126 -8.30 -3.82 11.96
C THR A 126 -7.44 -4.60 10.97
N ALA A 127 -7.99 -5.61 10.29
CA ALA A 127 -7.30 -6.38 9.25
C ALA A 127 -6.97 -5.51 8.04
N ILE A 128 -7.91 -4.70 7.54
CA ILE A 128 -7.66 -3.75 6.44
C ILE A 128 -6.61 -2.71 6.83
N VAL A 129 -6.69 -2.16 8.04
CA VAL A 129 -5.69 -1.18 8.52
C VAL A 129 -4.33 -1.83 8.69
N ALA A 130 -4.27 -3.08 9.18
CA ALA A 130 -3.02 -3.82 9.32
C ALA A 130 -2.41 -4.19 7.96
N GLY A 131 -3.20 -4.74 7.03
CA GLY A 131 -2.77 -5.07 5.66
C GLY A 131 -2.25 -3.84 4.92
N VAL A 132 -2.99 -2.74 4.95
CA VAL A 132 -2.55 -1.48 4.32
C VAL A 132 -1.35 -0.85 5.05
N SER A 133 -1.23 -1.02 6.38
CA SER A 133 -0.01 -0.61 7.10
C SER A 133 1.21 -1.44 6.69
N LEU A 134 1.02 -2.75 6.46
CA LEU A 134 2.05 -3.65 5.94
C LEU A 134 2.43 -3.31 4.50
N GLN A 135 1.54 -2.66 3.74
CA GLN A 135 1.81 -2.14 2.41
C GLN A 135 2.59 -0.82 2.41
N ASN A 136 2.24 0.08 3.32
CA ASN A 136 2.85 1.41 3.42
C ASN A 136 4.27 1.36 4.00
N PHE A 137 4.61 0.33 4.79
CA PHE A 137 5.95 0.17 5.35
C PHE A 137 7.05 -0.09 4.28
N PRO A 138 6.90 -1.06 3.35
CA PRO A 138 7.79 -1.22 2.20
C PRO A 138 7.91 0.04 1.36
N VAL A 139 6.81 0.78 1.18
CA VAL A 139 6.82 2.04 0.41
C VAL A 139 7.70 3.10 1.09
N GLY A 140 7.56 3.30 2.40
CA GLY A 140 8.44 4.20 3.16
C GLY A 140 9.91 3.75 3.14
N THR A 141 10.15 2.44 3.18
CA THR A 141 11.50 1.87 3.03
C THR A 141 12.09 2.19 1.66
N ALA A 142 11.33 2.00 0.58
CA ALA A 142 11.74 2.36 -0.78
C ALA A 142 11.99 3.88 -0.91
N ALA A 143 11.18 4.73 -0.29
CA ALA A 143 11.39 6.18 -0.30
C ALA A 143 12.70 6.58 0.37
N PHE A 144 13.06 5.97 1.50
CA PHE A 144 14.35 6.19 2.14
C PHE A 144 15.51 5.69 1.28
N LEU A 145 15.48 4.43 0.84
CA LEU A 145 16.58 3.86 0.05
C LEU A 145 16.72 4.59 -1.31
N GLY A 146 15.62 4.95 -1.95
CA GLY A 146 15.59 5.71 -3.20
C GLY A 146 16.15 7.13 -3.05
N THR A 147 15.80 7.84 -1.97
CA THR A 147 16.42 9.16 -1.70
C THR A 147 17.90 9.06 -1.34
N THR A 148 18.35 7.96 -0.74
CA THR A 148 19.78 7.75 -0.51
C THR A 148 20.57 7.53 -1.79
N LYS A 149 19.94 6.90 -2.79
CA LYS A 149 20.46 6.69 -4.15
C LYS A 149 20.49 7.97 -4.98
N GLY A 150 19.47 8.80 -4.88
CA GLY A 150 19.47 10.11 -5.54
C GLY A 150 18.12 10.83 -5.44
N PHE A 151 18.17 12.16 -5.50
CA PHE A 151 16.97 13.00 -5.39
C PHE A 151 15.91 12.68 -6.47
N ARG A 152 16.36 12.30 -7.67
CA ARG A 152 15.51 11.90 -8.79
C ARG A 152 14.67 10.66 -8.50
N VAL A 153 15.29 9.59 -8.00
CA VAL A 153 14.59 8.33 -7.68
C VAL A 153 13.61 8.57 -6.54
N GLY A 154 14.02 9.32 -5.51
CA GLY A 154 13.16 9.71 -4.40
C GLY A 154 11.92 10.52 -4.83
N LEU A 155 12.09 11.49 -5.73
CA LEU A 155 10.98 12.32 -6.22
C LEU A 155 10.01 11.52 -7.11
N ASN A 156 10.54 10.64 -7.97
CA ASN A 156 9.73 9.76 -8.82
C ASN A 156 8.82 8.87 -7.98
N LEU A 157 9.41 8.25 -6.97
CA LEU A 157 8.69 7.39 -6.06
C LEU A 157 7.63 8.21 -5.30
N ALA A 158 7.99 9.36 -4.74
CA ALA A 158 7.08 10.19 -3.96
C ALA A 158 5.84 10.69 -4.75
N LEU A 159 6.02 11.11 -6.01
CA LEU A 159 4.90 11.56 -6.84
C LEU A 159 3.91 10.43 -7.12
N ALA A 160 4.43 9.25 -7.45
CA ALA A 160 3.58 8.14 -7.81
C ALA A 160 2.99 7.43 -6.56
N ILE A 161 3.67 7.47 -5.42
CA ILE A 161 3.12 7.17 -4.09
C ILE A 161 1.93 8.10 -3.81
N ALA A 162 2.12 9.41 -3.92
CA ALA A 162 1.06 10.38 -3.61
C ALA A 162 -0.22 10.17 -4.45
N LEU A 163 -0.08 9.83 -5.74
CA LEU A 163 -1.21 9.54 -6.62
C LEU A 163 -1.97 8.26 -6.24
N HIS A 164 -1.27 7.24 -5.75
CA HIS A 164 -1.84 5.98 -5.29
C HIS A 164 -2.56 6.12 -3.95
N TYR A 165 -2.05 6.98 -3.08
CA TYR A 165 -2.47 7.08 -1.69
C TYR A 165 -3.86 7.71 -1.51
N ILE A 166 -4.32 8.53 -2.46
CA ILE A 166 -5.69 9.06 -2.44
C ILE A 166 -6.72 7.93 -2.61
N PRO A 167 -6.67 7.10 -3.67
CA PRO A 167 -7.46 5.87 -3.80
C PRO A 167 -7.43 4.96 -2.56
N GLU A 168 -6.25 4.75 -1.99
CA GLU A 168 -6.03 3.89 -0.84
C GLU A 168 -6.75 4.45 0.40
N GLY A 169 -6.61 5.75 0.67
CA GLY A 169 -7.30 6.43 1.77
C GLY A 169 -8.82 6.31 1.70
N ILE A 170 -9.39 6.38 0.49
CA ILE A 170 -10.82 6.14 0.24
C ILE A 170 -11.18 4.69 0.56
N SER A 171 -10.34 3.73 0.14
CA SER A 171 -10.54 2.30 0.32
C SER A 171 -10.48 1.84 1.77
N ILE A 172 -9.72 2.53 2.63
CA ILE A 172 -9.71 2.29 4.08
C ILE A 172 -10.90 2.99 4.76
N ALA A 173 -11.16 4.26 4.40
CA ALA A 173 -12.12 5.09 5.10
C ALA A 173 -13.57 4.63 4.93
N LEU A 174 -13.95 4.10 3.76
CA LEU A 174 -15.33 3.66 3.51
C LEU A 174 -15.75 2.45 4.34
N PRO A 175 -15.01 1.31 4.33
CA PRO A 175 -15.28 0.21 5.23
C PRO A 175 -15.22 0.65 6.70
N ALA A 176 -14.20 1.42 7.09
CA ALA A 176 -14.10 1.93 8.45
C ALA A 176 -15.30 2.80 8.87
N TYR A 177 -15.86 3.60 7.96
CA TYR A 177 -17.07 4.38 8.21
C TYR A 177 -18.31 3.48 8.36
N PHE A 178 -18.48 2.48 7.49
CA PHE A 178 -19.58 1.52 7.60
C PHE A 178 -19.50 0.66 8.86
N ALA A 179 -18.29 0.45 9.39
CA ALA A 179 -18.02 -0.28 10.63
C ALA A 179 -18.38 0.51 11.89
N THR A 180 -17.85 1.73 11.94
CA THR A 180 -17.82 2.54 13.15
C THR A 180 -19.02 3.47 13.25
N CYS A 181 -19.72 3.69 12.13
CA CYS A 181 -20.71 4.74 11.93
C CYS A 181 -20.19 6.15 12.28
N SER A 182 -18.87 6.32 12.38
CA SER A 182 -18.23 7.55 12.82
C SER A 182 -17.23 8.03 11.79
N LYS A 183 -17.58 9.14 11.14
CA LYS A 183 -16.73 9.84 10.17
C LYS A 183 -15.33 10.10 10.73
N TRP A 184 -15.25 10.52 11.99
CA TRP A 184 -13.97 10.83 12.63
C TRP A 184 -13.13 9.59 12.96
N GLN A 185 -13.76 8.47 13.31
CA GLN A 185 -13.00 7.23 13.54
C GLN A 185 -12.46 6.65 12.22
N ALA A 186 -13.26 6.69 11.15
CA ALA A 186 -12.82 6.29 9.82
C ALA A 186 -11.61 7.11 9.33
N PHE A 187 -11.68 8.43 9.50
CA PHE A 187 -10.57 9.34 9.18
C PHE A 187 -9.31 9.01 9.99
N LYS A 188 -9.46 8.82 11.31
CA LYS A 188 -8.34 8.48 12.20
C LYS A 188 -7.66 7.18 11.82
N LEU A 189 -8.42 6.14 11.49
CA LEU A 189 -7.88 4.84 11.12
C LEU A 189 -7.11 4.90 9.80
N ALA A 190 -7.66 5.59 8.79
CA ALA A 190 -6.95 5.79 7.52
C ALA A 190 -5.69 6.65 7.69
N THR A 191 -5.76 7.71 8.50
CA THR A 191 -4.61 8.56 8.84
C THR A 191 -3.52 7.76 9.57
N LEU A 192 -3.91 6.90 10.51
CA LEU A 192 -2.97 6.05 11.25
C LEU A 192 -2.26 5.04 10.33
N SER A 193 -2.99 4.49 9.35
CA SER A 193 -2.41 3.63 8.30
C SER A 193 -1.39 4.38 7.43
N GLY A 194 -1.67 5.65 7.11
CA GLY A 194 -0.74 6.51 6.37
C GLY A 194 0.56 6.80 7.14
N PHE A 195 0.53 6.80 8.48
CA PHE A 195 1.74 6.98 9.30
C PHE A 195 2.67 5.75 9.32
N ALA A 196 2.25 4.59 8.82
CA ALA A 196 3.13 3.44 8.65
C ALA A 196 4.29 3.74 7.69
N GLU A 197 4.08 4.63 6.72
CA GLU A 197 5.09 5.03 5.75
C GLU A 197 6.26 5.83 6.38
N PRO A 198 6.04 6.96 7.08
CA PRO A 198 7.12 7.67 7.76
C PRO A 198 7.74 6.84 8.89
N LEU A 199 6.97 5.95 9.52
CA LEU A 199 7.54 4.97 10.45
C LEU A 199 8.55 4.03 9.77
N GLY A 200 8.24 3.57 8.55
CA GLY A 200 9.17 2.81 7.72
C GLY A 200 10.48 3.56 7.49
N VAL A 201 10.40 4.85 7.11
CA VAL A 201 11.59 5.70 6.95
C VAL A 201 12.39 5.81 8.25
N ILE A 202 11.74 6.07 9.39
CA ILE A 202 12.42 6.23 10.69
C ILE A 202 13.14 4.94 11.09
N ILE A 203 12.45 3.80 11.01
CA ILE A 203 12.98 2.50 11.41
C ILE A 203 14.17 2.13 10.53
N VAL A 204 14.03 2.27 9.22
CA VAL A 204 15.09 1.92 8.27
C VAL A 204 16.27 2.88 8.39
N ALA A 205 16.04 4.18 8.57
CA ALA A 205 17.12 5.14 8.81
C ALA A 205 17.88 4.91 10.13
N TYR A 206 17.23 4.29 11.13
CA TYR A 206 17.87 3.93 12.39
C TYR A 206 18.66 2.61 12.27
N VAL A 207 18.09 1.60 11.59
CA VAL A 207 18.70 0.27 11.42
C VAL A 207 19.84 0.31 10.40
N PHE A 208 19.68 1.07 9.33
CA PHE A 208 20.64 1.17 8.23
C PHE A 208 21.28 2.56 8.22
N PRO A 209 22.60 2.67 8.49
CA PRO A 209 23.29 3.95 8.41
C PRO A 209 23.29 4.50 6.97
N SER A 210 23.33 5.82 6.81
CA SER A 210 23.32 6.50 5.50
C SER A 210 24.42 6.08 4.52
N ASN A 211 25.42 5.34 5.00
CA ASN A 211 26.63 4.94 4.26
C ASN A 211 26.66 3.43 3.98
N LEU A 212 25.54 2.87 3.52
CA LEU A 212 25.47 1.47 3.10
C LEU A 212 26.39 1.21 1.91
N ASN A 213 26.90 -0.02 1.83
CA ASN A 213 27.56 -0.50 0.63
C ASN A 213 26.55 -0.43 -0.55
N PRO A 214 26.93 0.18 -1.69
CA PRO A 214 26.06 0.29 -2.86
C PRO A 214 25.44 -1.04 -3.30
N GLU A 215 26.17 -2.16 -3.23
CA GLU A 215 25.61 -3.47 -3.56
C GLU A 215 24.48 -3.89 -2.61
N ILE A 216 24.60 -3.57 -1.32
CA ILE A 216 23.58 -3.89 -0.32
C ILE A 216 22.38 -2.97 -0.49
N LEU A 217 22.60 -1.68 -0.78
CA LEU A 217 21.53 -0.71 -1.02
C LEU A 217 20.62 -1.16 -2.19
N GLU A 218 21.23 -1.53 -3.32
CA GLU A 218 20.51 -1.99 -4.51
C GLU A 218 19.85 -3.36 -4.28
N GLY A 219 20.50 -4.23 -3.50
CA GLY A 219 19.89 -5.48 -3.03
C GLY A 219 18.65 -5.25 -2.16
N LEU A 220 18.70 -4.30 -1.23
CA LEU A 220 17.54 -3.92 -0.41
C LEU A 220 16.42 -3.29 -1.23
N LEU A 221 16.73 -2.45 -2.23
CA LEU A 221 15.74 -1.93 -3.17
C LEU A 221 15.05 -3.06 -3.95
N GLY A 222 15.83 -4.03 -4.45
CA GLY A 222 15.29 -5.22 -5.10
C GLY A 222 14.40 -6.05 -4.18
N LEU A 223 14.81 -6.24 -2.92
CA LEU A 223 14.01 -6.92 -1.89
C LEU A 223 12.68 -6.23 -1.65
N VAL A 224 12.69 -4.90 -1.48
CA VAL A 224 11.48 -4.11 -1.28
C VAL A 224 10.57 -4.19 -2.50
N GLY A 225 11.12 -4.16 -3.72
CA GLY A 225 10.35 -4.37 -4.95
C GLY A 225 9.68 -5.74 -4.99
N GLY A 226 10.35 -6.78 -4.50
CA GLY A 226 9.77 -8.13 -4.38
C GLY A 226 8.62 -8.21 -3.39
N VAL A 227 8.79 -7.59 -2.21
CA VAL A 227 7.74 -7.48 -1.19
C VAL A 227 6.51 -6.76 -1.75
N MET A 228 6.71 -5.60 -2.38
CA MET A 228 5.64 -4.79 -2.98
C MET A 228 4.93 -5.54 -4.10
N ALA A 229 5.65 -6.27 -4.96
CA ALA A 229 5.06 -7.06 -6.03
C ALA A 229 4.17 -8.18 -5.49
N PHE A 230 4.64 -8.92 -4.48
CA PHE A 230 3.85 -9.99 -3.85
C PHE A 230 2.57 -9.42 -3.23
N LEU A 231 2.69 -8.39 -2.39
CA LEU A 231 1.56 -7.79 -1.69
C LEU A 231 0.52 -7.24 -2.67
N THR A 232 0.98 -6.57 -3.74
CA THR A 232 0.10 -6.04 -4.78
C THR A 232 -0.71 -7.15 -5.48
N LEU A 233 -0.10 -8.31 -5.73
CA LEU A 233 -0.77 -9.45 -6.34
C LEU A 233 -1.64 -10.25 -5.36
N TYR A 234 -1.26 -10.29 -4.10
CA TYR A 234 -1.94 -11.06 -3.05
C TYR A 234 -3.16 -10.34 -2.49
N GLU A 235 -3.08 -9.03 -2.28
CA GLU A 235 -4.11 -8.25 -1.59
C GLU A 235 -4.84 -7.29 -2.54
N MET A 236 -4.09 -6.41 -3.25
CA MET A 236 -4.73 -5.34 -4.03
C MET A 236 -5.47 -5.84 -5.27
N LEU A 237 -4.84 -6.73 -6.03
CA LEU A 237 -5.41 -7.22 -7.29
C LEU A 237 -6.71 -8.02 -7.07
N PRO A 238 -6.79 -8.95 -6.09
CA PRO A 238 -8.04 -9.63 -5.74
C PRO A 238 -9.12 -8.65 -5.29
N LEU A 239 -8.78 -7.65 -4.47
CA LEU A 239 -9.73 -6.63 -4.02
C LEU A 239 -10.30 -5.82 -5.20
N ALA A 240 -9.46 -5.47 -6.18
CA ALA A 240 -9.91 -4.82 -7.41
C ALA A 240 -10.88 -5.71 -8.20
N PHE A 241 -10.62 -7.03 -8.26
CA PHE A 241 -11.50 -7.99 -8.93
C PHE A 241 -12.85 -8.14 -8.23
N GLU A 242 -12.86 -8.14 -6.90
CA GLU A 242 -14.08 -8.22 -6.11
C GLU A 242 -14.99 -7.00 -6.31
N TYR A 243 -14.40 -5.79 -6.31
CA TYR A 243 -15.17 -4.55 -6.35
C TYR A 243 -15.59 -4.09 -7.75
N ALA A 244 -14.72 -4.21 -8.77
CA ALA A 244 -15.01 -3.75 -10.14
C ALA A 244 -15.31 -4.88 -11.13
N GLY A 245 -15.06 -6.13 -10.75
CA GLY A 245 -15.09 -7.26 -11.66
C GLY A 245 -13.81 -7.37 -12.50
N ARG A 246 -13.45 -8.60 -12.85
CA ARG A 246 -12.16 -8.93 -13.50
C ARG A 246 -11.87 -8.11 -14.77
N LYS A 247 -12.87 -7.86 -15.62
CA LYS A 247 -12.68 -7.11 -16.88
C LYS A 247 -12.30 -5.64 -16.65
N ASP A 248 -13.00 -4.95 -15.76
CA ASP A 248 -12.78 -3.51 -15.54
C ASP A 248 -11.54 -3.28 -14.67
N ALA A 249 -11.28 -4.15 -13.70
CA ALA A 249 -10.07 -4.14 -12.90
C ALA A 249 -8.81 -4.35 -13.73
N VAL A 250 -8.76 -5.37 -14.61
CA VAL A 250 -7.58 -5.59 -15.48
C VAL A 250 -7.34 -4.39 -16.40
N LYS A 251 -8.39 -3.79 -16.97
CA LYS A 251 -8.23 -2.55 -17.76
C LYS A 251 -7.63 -1.43 -16.92
N ALA A 252 -8.12 -1.24 -15.69
CA ALA A 252 -7.61 -0.22 -14.78
C ALA A 252 -6.13 -0.47 -14.42
N VAL A 253 -5.73 -1.73 -14.18
CA VAL A 253 -4.33 -2.14 -13.97
C VAL A 253 -3.45 -1.71 -15.13
N PHE A 254 -3.82 -2.08 -16.37
CA PHE A 254 -3.02 -1.69 -17.55
C PHE A 254 -2.98 -0.18 -17.76
N VAL A 255 -4.06 0.54 -17.48
CA VAL A 255 -4.07 2.02 -17.52
C VAL A 255 -3.13 2.60 -16.46
N GLY A 256 -3.13 2.03 -15.25
CA GLY A 256 -2.17 2.38 -14.19
C GLY A 256 -0.73 2.12 -14.61
N MET A 257 -0.46 0.97 -15.21
CA MET A 257 0.88 0.64 -15.71
C MET A 257 1.35 1.61 -16.80
N ALA A 258 0.48 1.92 -17.76
CA ALA A 258 0.78 2.89 -18.81
C ALA A 258 1.03 4.29 -18.25
N PHE A 259 0.22 4.72 -17.28
CA PHE A 259 0.39 6.01 -16.61
C PHE A 259 1.73 6.07 -15.86
N MET A 260 2.08 5.02 -15.10
CA MET A 260 3.35 4.98 -14.38
C MET A 260 4.53 4.99 -15.34
N SER A 261 4.47 4.21 -16.41
CA SER A 261 5.54 4.16 -17.41
C SER A 261 5.72 5.51 -18.11
N LEU A 262 4.62 6.21 -18.43
CA LEU A 262 4.67 7.58 -18.96
C LEU A 262 5.22 8.58 -17.95
N SER A 263 4.84 8.46 -16.67
CA SER A 263 5.36 9.28 -15.58
C SER A 263 6.87 9.13 -15.45
N LEU A 264 7.36 7.88 -15.39
CA LEU A 264 8.79 7.56 -15.34
C LEU A 264 9.54 8.13 -16.55
N TYR A 265 8.99 8.00 -17.76
CA TYR A 265 9.58 8.55 -18.97
C TYR A 265 9.63 10.09 -18.96
N PHE A 266 8.54 10.74 -18.53
CA PHE A 266 8.48 12.20 -18.46
C PHE A 266 9.49 12.76 -17.44
N LEU A 267 9.62 12.08 -16.30
CA LEU A 267 10.61 12.41 -15.27
C LEU A 267 12.05 12.17 -15.78
N ASP A 268 12.28 11.11 -16.57
CA ASP A 268 13.58 10.85 -17.18
C ASP A 268 14.02 11.95 -18.15
N ILE A 269 13.08 12.57 -18.85
CA ILE A 269 13.35 13.70 -19.75
C ILE A 269 13.51 15.02 -18.98
N SER A 270 12.70 15.23 -17.92
CA SER A 270 12.55 16.54 -17.28
C SER A 270 13.66 16.86 -16.26
N LEU A 271 14.32 15.86 -15.69
CA LEU A 271 15.36 16.07 -14.68
C LEU A 271 16.76 16.05 -15.33
N PRO A 272 17.63 17.06 -15.15
CA PRO A 272 18.97 17.03 -15.71
C PRO A 272 19.80 15.86 -15.15
N LYS A 273 20.62 15.22 -16.01
CA LYS A 273 21.46 14.06 -15.67
C LYS A 273 22.47 14.33 -14.54
N GLU A 274 22.74 15.59 -14.21
CA GLU A 274 23.72 15.98 -13.19
C GLU A 274 23.27 15.80 -11.73
N MET A 275 22.00 15.44 -11.48
CA MET A 275 21.50 15.11 -10.12
C MET A 275 21.50 13.58 -9.83
N SER A 276 22.30 12.82 -10.58
CA SER A 276 22.40 11.34 -10.47
C SER A 276 23.60 10.85 -9.66
N ALA A 277 24.38 11.76 -9.05
CA ALA A 277 25.57 11.45 -8.25
C ALA A 277 25.35 11.69 -6.75
#